data_AF-A0A0C9UQS8-F1
#
_entry.id   AF-A0A0C9UQS8-F1
#
_cell.length_a   1.000
_cell.length_b   1.000
_cell.length_c   1.000
_cell.angle_alpha   90.00
_cell.angle_beta   90.00
_cell.angle_gamma   90.00
#
_symmetry.space_group_name_H-M   'P 1'
#
loop_
_entity.id
_entity.type
_entity.pdbx_description
1 polymer ?
#
loop_
_entity_poly.entity_id
_entity_poly.type
_entity_poly.pdbx_seq_one_letter_code
_entity_poly.pdbx_strand_id
1 'polypeptide(L)'
;LRLPNGQESTILAALVIDCTGASYSGLRWLKELETQTSIGQNLERLKTSYNFYFVYGCFEVDILDKVILQLKKLLASAWNKSMDQIDLQAIQYVWSPESDYGRELFGIVRIVVHLACGGFGIEACPKTIKQLRERCLELNFAQLISEWVIDFLDIIEREELPFAYTTNRMPPAVYNDYFEVKGLPLNFIVMGMHPPSQFRVVKACMDAVSLGGLLASQRHKSGLSDDFAEQFFAIQAKRSGSLWDSGKLIDYGWDSTVPCTGEDLSLGSFQRVFSKHLRQLTLTDPHAEDVLLNVAQQCEPPTLLFAPSILFGCFWLWAKEKMGYNNWLQ
;
A
#
# COMPACT_ATOMS: atom_id res chain seq x y z
N LEU A 1 3.97 -31.29 -12.43
CA LEU A 1 4.45 -30.16 -13.26
C LEU A 1 4.25 -30.48 -14.72
N ARG A 2 3.69 -29.56 -15.52
CA ARG A 2 3.57 -29.74 -16.96
C ARG A 2 4.79 -29.17 -17.65
N LEU A 3 5.52 -30.01 -18.37
CA LEU A 3 6.70 -29.62 -19.12
C LEU A 3 6.29 -28.88 -20.41
N PRO A 4 7.19 -28.10 -21.04
CA PRO A 4 6.89 -27.38 -22.29
C PRO A 4 6.40 -28.28 -23.44
N ASN A 5 6.74 -29.56 -23.40
CA ASN A 5 6.29 -30.58 -24.36
C ASN A 5 4.90 -31.16 -24.04
N GLY A 6 4.19 -30.62 -23.03
CA GLY A 6 2.87 -31.06 -22.62
C GLY A 6 2.84 -32.27 -21.69
N GLN A 7 3.98 -32.94 -21.42
CA GLN A 7 4.08 -34.08 -20.52
C GLN A 7 3.97 -33.67 -19.05
N GLU A 8 3.49 -34.57 -18.22
CA GLU A 8 3.40 -34.39 -16.78
C GLU A 8 4.58 -35.07 -16.08
N SER A 9 5.21 -34.35 -15.16
CA SER A 9 6.27 -34.85 -14.28
C SER A 9 5.88 -34.70 -12.82
N THR A 10 6.05 -35.76 -12.04
CA THR A 10 5.92 -35.73 -10.59
C THR A 10 7.28 -35.38 -9.97
N ILE A 11 7.28 -34.44 -9.02
CA ILE A 11 8.47 -34.09 -8.24
C ILE A 11 8.16 -34.29 -6.78
N LEU A 12 9.05 -34.97 -6.05
CA LEU A 12 8.99 -35.03 -4.59
C LEU A 12 9.44 -33.68 -4.04
N ALA A 13 8.47 -32.91 -3.52
CA ALA A 13 8.73 -31.59 -2.95
C ALA A 13 8.90 -31.68 -1.43
N ALA A 14 10.07 -31.32 -0.93
CA ALA A 14 10.32 -31.21 0.52
C ALA A 14 9.55 -30.03 1.14
N LEU A 15 9.33 -28.97 0.37
CA LEU A 15 8.59 -27.77 0.75
C LEU A 15 7.90 -27.20 -0.50
N VAL A 16 6.63 -26.82 -0.37
CA VAL A 16 5.82 -26.15 -1.39
C VAL A 16 5.50 -24.75 -0.88
N ILE A 17 5.89 -23.74 -1.66
CA ILE A 17 5.67 -22.34 -1.33
C ILE A 17 4.80 -21.73 -2.42
N ASP A 18 3.59 -21.29 -2.07
CA ASP A 18 2.78 -20.47 -2.97
C ASP A 18 3.16 -18.99 -2.80
N CYS A 19 3.72 -18.41 -3.87
CA CYS A 19 4.02 -16.97 -3.98
C CYS A 19 3.08 -16.25 -4.95
N THR A 20 1.98 -16.88 -5.37
CA THR A 20 1.10 -16.35 -6.43
C THR A 20 0.11 -15.34 -5.89
N GLY A 21 0.61 -14.13 -5.61
CA GLY A 21 -0.21 -12.97 -5.26
C GLY A 21 -1.27 -13.34 -4.24
N ALA A 22 -2.54 -13.24 -4.65
CA ALA A 22 -3.69 -13.55 -3.83
C ALA A 22 -3.88 -15.03 -3.39
N SER A 23 -2.79 -15.80 -3.41
CA SER A 23 -2.73 -17.24 -3.19
C SER A 23 -3.60 -18.03 -4.18
N TYR A 24 -3.66 -17.57 -5.43
CA TYR A 24 -4.55 -18.15 -6.45
C TYR A 24 -4.22 -19.62 -6.70
N SER A 25 -2.93 -19.97 -6.73
CA SER A 25 -2.48 -21.33 -7.03
C SER A 25 -2.62 -22.24 -5.81
N GLY A 26 -2.22 -21.77 -4.63
CA GLY A 26 -2.32 -22.53 -3.38
C GLY A 26 -3.76 -22.89 -3.03
N LEU A 27 -4.68 -21.91 -3.08
CA LEU A 27 -6.10 -22.19 -2.86
C LEU A 27 -6.65 -23.18 -3.89
N ARG A 28 -6.23 -23.08 -5.15
CA ARG A 28 -6.65 -24.03 -6.18
C ARG A 28 -6.12 -25.44 -5.89
N TRP A 29 -4.85 -25.59 -5.55
CA TRP A 29 -4.26 -26.89 -5.23
C TRP A 29 -4.91 -27.51 -4.00
N LEU A 30 -5.18 -26.71 -2.97
CA LEU A 30 -5.89 -27.17 -1.78
C LEU A 30 -7.31 -27.62 -2.13
N LYS A 31 -8.06 -26.86 -2.93
CA LYS A 31 -9.39 -27.30 -3.44
C LYS A 31 -9.34 -28.58 -4.26
N GLU A 32 -8.32 -28.75 -5.09
CA GLU A 32 -8.13 -30.01 -5.83
C GLU A 32 -7.84 -31.17 -4.86
N LEU A 33 -7.06 -30.94 -3.79
CA LEU A 33 -6.85 -31.91 -2.71
C LEU A 33 -8.12 -32.17 -1.87
N GLU A 34 -9.01 -31.18 -1.70
CA GLU A 34 -10.32 -31.34 -1.03
C GLU A 34 -11.21 -32.35 -1.76
N THR A 35 -11.09 -32.49 -3.08
CA THR A 35 -11.83 -33.55 -3.81
C THR A 35 -11.34 -34.96 -3.48
N GLN A 36 -10.20 -35.07 -2.78
CA GLN A 36 -9.53 -36.32 -2.41
C GLN A 36 -9.40 -36.51 -0.88
N THR A 37 -9.69 -35.49 -0.06
CA THR A 37 -9.46 -35.47 1.40
C THR A 37 -10.51 -34.63 2.15
N SER A 38 -10.69 -34.83 3.46
CA SER A 38 -11.68 -34.11 4.30
C SER A 38 -11.28 -32.68 4.69
N ILE A 39 -10.51 -31.98 3.86
CA ILE A 39 -9.99 -30.61 4.11
C ILE A 39 -11.08 -29.54 3.84
N GLY A 40 -12.18 -29.92 3.15
CA GLY A 40 -12.87 -29.02 2.23
C GLY A 40 -14.16 -28.31 2.59
N GLN A 41 -14.41 -27.93 3.84
CA GLN A 41 -15.58 -27.09 4.15
C GLN A 41 -15.22 -25.67 4.63
N ASN A 42 -13.93 -25.35 4.76
CA ASN A 42 -13.50 -24.11 5.41
C ASN A 42 -12.76 -23.11 4.50
N LEU A 43 -12.20 -23.48 3.35
CA LEU A 43 -11.34 -22.55 2.60
C LEU A 43 -12.05 -21.28 2.09
N GLU A 44 -13.30 -21.38 1.63
CA GLU A 44 -14.07 -20.18 1.23
C GLU A 44 -14.52 -19.33 2.43
N ARG A 45 -14.77 -19.94 3.59
CA ARG A 45 -15.12 -19.20 4.81
C ARG A 45 -13.96 -18.40 5.38
N LEU A 46 -12.74 -18.81 5.06
CA LEU A 46 -11.49 -18.23 5.57
C LEU A 46 -10.94 -17.13 4.65
N LYS A 47 -11.59 -16.92 3.51
CA LYS A 47 -11.31 -15.83 2.61
C LYS A 47 -12.15 -14.61 3.01
N THR A 48 -11.46 -13.59 3.50
CA THR A 48 -12.04 -12.28 3.74
C THR A 48 -11.62 -11.34 2.62
N SER A 49 -12.53 -10.49 2.14
CA SER A 49 -12.20 -9.53 1.09
C SER A 49 -13.03 -8.27 1.16
N TYR A 50 -12.42 -7.14 0.79
CA TYR A 50 -13.09 -5.87 0.60
C TYR A 50 -12.61 -5.23 -0.71
N ASN A 51 -13.42 -4.32 -1.27
CA ASN A 51 -13.08 -3.64 -2.51
C ASN A 51 -13.23 -2.13 -2.36
N PHE A 52 -12.12 -1.42 -2.42
CA PHE A 52 -12.03 0.03 -2.27
C PHE A 52 -12.02 0.77 -3.62
N TYR A 53 -12.25 0.06 -4.73
CA TYR A 53 -12.38 0.58 -6.09
C TYR A 53 -11.35 1.64 -6.49
N PHE A 54 -10.07 1.38 -6.21
CA PHE A 54 -9.02 2.31 -6.57
C PHE A 54 -8.57 2.13 -8.01
N VAL A 55 -8.45 3.24 -8.72
CA VAL A 55 -7.90 3.29 -10.08
C VAL A 55 -6.80 4.34 -10.09
N TYR A 56 -5.71 4.07 -10.79
CA TYR A 56 -4.70 5.08 -11.07
C TYR A 56 -4.16 4.96 -12.48
N GLY A 57 -3.87 6.11 -13.09
CA GLY A 57 -3.07 6.28 -14.27
C GLY A 57 -1.64 6.61 -13.89
N CYS A 58 -0.69 6.08 -14.65
CA CYS A 58 0.72 6.41 -14.53
C CYS A 58 1.22 6.90 -15.89
N PHE A 59 1.81 8.09 -15.91
CA PHE A 59 2.56 8.62 -17.04
C PHE A 59 4.03 8.45 -16.74
N GLU A 60 4.72 7.64 -17.53
CA GLU A 60 6.17 7.49 -17.47
C GLU A 60 6.76 8.45 -18.51
N VAL A 61 7.22 9.61 -18.07
CA VAL A 61 7.69 10.70 -18.93
C VAL A 61 9.20 10.64 -19.11
N ASP A 62 9.64 10.62 -20.37
CA ASP A 62 11.04 10.65 -20.74
C ASP A 62 11.56 12.09 -20.73
N ILE A 63 12.38 12.42 -19.72
CA ILE A 63 12.99 13.74 -19.59
C ILE A 63 14.17 13.88 -20.53
N LEU A 64 13.98 14.67 -21.59
CA LEU A 64 15.01 14.95 -22.60
C LEU A 64 16.00 16.01 -22.12
N ASP A 65 17.26 15.91 -22.54
CA ASP A 65 18.34 16.85 -22.17
C ASP A 65 17.97 18.32 -22.41
N LYS A 66 17.21 18.61 -23.47
CA LYS A 66 16.78 19.97 -23.83
C LYS A 66 15.96 20.66 -22.73
N VAL A 67 15.25 19.89 -21.87
CA VAL A 67 14.37 20.45 -20.82
C VAL A 67 14.99 20.42 -19.43
N ILE A 68 16.10 19.68 -19.22
CA ILE A 68 16.71 19.49 -17.91
C ILE A 68 17.03 20.83 -17.23
N LEU A 69 17.66 21.76 -17.96
CA LEU A 69 18.02 23.06 -17.40
C LEU A 69 16.79 23.86 -16.99
N GLN A 70 15.70 23.76 -17.75
CA GLN A 70 14.46 24.47 -17.44
C GLN A 70 13.78 23.90 -16.19
N LEU A 71 13.66 22.57 -16.10
CA LEU A 71 13.11 21.90 -14.92
C LEU A 71 13.95 22.18 -13.67
N LYS A 72 15.28 22.17 -13.79
CA LYS A 72 16.17 22.51 -12.68
C LYS A 72 15.98 23.95 -12.19
N LYS A 73 15.83 24.91 -13.11
CA LYS A 73 15.55 26.31 -12.75
C LYS A 73 14.21 26.46 -12.02
N LEU A 74 13.16 25.80 -12.52
CA LEU A 74 11.84 25.80 -11.91
C LEU A 74 11.90 25.29 -10.47
N LEU A 75 12.50 24.11 -10.26
CA LEU A 75 12.59 23.49 -8.94
C LEU A 75 13.54 24.23 -7.99
N ALA A 76 14.65 24.78 -8.50
CA ALA A 76 15.55 25.63 -7.73
C ALA A 76 14.82 26.83 -7.14
N SER A 77 13.99 27.49 -7.96
CA SER A 77 13.13 28.59 -7.52
C SER A 77 12.08 28.12 -6.52
N ALA A 78 11.34 27.06 -6.84
CA ALA A 78 10.24 26.55 -6.02
C ALA A 78 10.68 26.05 -4.64
N TRP A 79 11.88 25.49 -4.54
CA TRP A 79 12.41 24.89 -3.30
C TRP A 79 13.43 25.77 -2.59
N ASN A 80 13.68 26.99 -3.08
CA ASN A 80 14.68 27.92 -2.56
C ASN A 80 16.07 27.26 -2.41
N LYS A 81 16.54 26.61 -3.49
CA LYS A 81 17.82 25.90 -3.58
C LYS A 81 18.63 26.38 -4.78
N SER A 82 19.94 26.15 -4.77
CA SER A 82 20.75 26.39 -5.97
C SER A 82 20.50 25.29 -7.01
N MET A 83 20.70 25.59 -8.30
CA MET A 83 20.52 24.60 -9.38
C MET A 83 21.40 23.37 -9.21
N ASP A 84 22.60 23.52 -8.64
CA ASP A 84 23.54 22.42 -8.40
C ASP A 84 23.05 21.46 -7.30
N GLN A 85 22.13 21.92 -6.43
CA GLN A 85 21.46 21.11 -5.42
C GLN A 85 20.21 20.40 -5.97
N ILE A 86 19.77 20.71 -7.19
CA ILE A 86 18.63 20.07 -7.81
C ILE A 86 19.07 18.80 -8.53
N ASP A 87 18.75 17.68 -7.90
CA ASP A 87 18.70 16.38 -8.54
C ASP A 87 17.27 16.13 -9.06
N LEU A 88 17.09 16.14 -10.38
CA LEU A 88 15.79 15.83 -11.01
C LEU A 88 15.36 14.41 -10.75
N GLN A 89 16.32 13.52 -10.46
CA GLN A 89 15.93 12.21 -10.02
C GLN A 89 15.26 12.37 -8.64
N ALA A 90 15.67 13.27 -7.74
CA ALA A 90 15.18 13.42 -6.36
C ALA A 90 13.77 13.95 -6.18
N ILE A 91 13.03 14.17 -7.27
CA ILE A 91 11.69 14.70 -7.18
C ILE A 91 10.79 13.64 -6.54
N GLN A 92 10.28 13.98 -5.36
CA GLN A 92 9.19 13.26 -4.73
C GLN A 92 8.17 14.30 -4.30
N TYR A 93 7.00 14.23 -4.92
CA TYR A 93 5.87 15.00 -4.50
C TYR A 93 4.61 14.17 -4.58
N VAL A 94 3.91 14.03 -3.47
CA VAL A 94 2.73 13.16 -3.41
C VAL A 94 1.64 13.87 -2.65
N TRP A 95 0.47 13.93 -3.27
CA TRP A 95 -0.79 14.22 -2.64
C TRP A 95 -1.58 12.95 -2.47
N SER A 96 -1.85 12.65 -1.22
CA SER A 96 -2.71 11.54 -0.84
C SER A 96 -4.14 12.03 -0.66
N PRO A 97 -5.13 11.24 -1.09
CA PRO A 97 -6.53 11.58 -0.86
C PRO A 97 -6.83 11.55 0.63
N GLU A 98 -7.75 12.41 1.07
CA GLU A 98 -8.27 12.44 2.43
C GLU A 98 -9.79 12.42 2.36
N SER A 99 -10.43 11.49 3.08
CA SER A 99 -11.87 11.20 2.95
C SER A 99 -12.77 12.40 3.21
N ASP A 100 -12.28 13.38 3.96
CA ASP A 100 -13.00 14.61 4.30
C ASP A 100 -12.96 15.66 3.16
N TYR A 101 -12.03 15.56 2.20
CA TYR A 101 -11.78 16.58 1.18
C TYR A 101 -12.03 16.10 -0.24
N GLY A 102 -11.44 14.96 -0.60
CA GLY A 102 -11.37 14.51 -1.97
C GLY A 102 -10.87 13.08 -2.08
N ARG A 103 -11.26 12.41 -3.17
CA ARG A 103 -10.95 10.99 -3.41
C ARG A 103 -9.71 10.81 -4.27
N GLU A 104 -9.21 11.90 -4.85
CA GLU A 104 -8.15 11.90 -5.84
C GLU A 104 -6.74 11.93 -5.23
N LEU A 105 -5.85 11.15 -5.86
CA LEU A 105 -4.41 11.13 -5.66
C LEU A 105 -3.75 11.84 -6.83
N PHE A 106 -2.69 12.60 -6.54
CA PHE A 106 -1.72 13.05 -7.53
C PHE A 106 -0.29 12.91 -7.01
N GLY A 107 0.67 12.57 -7.85
CA GLY A 107 2.07 12.57 -7.44
C GLY A 107 3.07 12.54 -8.59
N ILE A 108 4.30 12.96 -8.28
CA ILE A 108 5.49 12.99 -9.13
C ILE A 108 6.59 12.20 -8.41
N VAL A 109 7.07 11.10 -9.02
CA VAL A 109 8.02 10.14 -8.40
C VAL A 109 9.13 9.64 -9.38
N ARG A 110 10.20 9.03 -8.83
CA ARG A 110 11.61 8.85 -9.33
C ARG A 110 11.93 7.89 -10.52
N ILE A 111 13.10 8.20 -11.13
CA ILE A 111 13.99 7.66 -12.21
C ILE A 111 13.55 7.98 -13.64
N VAL A 112 12.39 7.50 -14.04
CA VAL A 112 11.59 8.11 -15.10
C VAL A 112 10.60 8.99 -14.38
N VAL A 113 10.29 10.20 -14.87
CA VAL A 113 9.33 11.04 -14.14
C VAL A 113 7.97 10.36 -14.22
N HIS A 114 7.56 9.76 -13.11
CA HIS A 114 6.28 9.07 -12.99
C HIS A 114 5.26 10.05 -12.44
N LEU A 115 4.32 10.45 -13.29
CA LEU A 115 3.14 11.20 -12.86
C LEU A 115 2.04 10.19 -12.57
N ALA A 116 1.68 10.05 -11.30
CA ALA A 116 0.56 9.22 -10.87
C ALA A 116 -0.66 10.09 -10.62
N CYS A 117 -1.81 9.70 -11.17
CA CYS A 117 -3.09 10.32 -10.85
C CYS A 117 -4.13 9.23 -10.67
N GLY A 118 -5.00 9.35 -9.68
CA GLY A 118 -5.93 8.27 -9.39
C GLY A 118 -6.86 8.60 -8.26
N GLY A 119 -7.45 7.58 -7.65
CA GLY A 119 -8.30 7.79 -6.50
C GLY A 119 -9.21 6.62 -6.18
N PHE A 120 -9.94 6.78 -5.10
CA PHE A 120 -10.96 5.84 -4.64
C PHE A 120 -12.27 6.12 -5.38
N GLY A 121 -12.89 5.08 -5.94
CA GLY A 121 -14.20 5.21 -6.60
C GLY A 121 -14.22 6.17 -7.79
N ILE A 122 -13.08 6.40 -8.46
CA ILE A 122 -13.03 7.17 -9.71
C ILE A 122 -13.32 6.26 -10.90
N GLU A 123 -14.04 6.78 -11.90
CA GLU A 123 -14.39 6.00 -13.09
C GLU A 123 -13.22 5.87 -14.07
N ALA A 124 -12.53 6.99 -14.32
CA ALA A 124 -11.45 7.09 -15.29
C ALA A 124 -10.36 8.06 -14.82
N CYS A 125 -9.12 7.75 -15.18
CA CYS A 125 -7.97 8.63 -14.97
C CYS A 125 -7.75 9.52 -16.20
N PRO A 126 -7.16 10.72 -16.02
CA PRO A 126 -6.59 11.50 -17.12
C PRO A 126 -5.71 10.64 -18.02
N LYS A 127 -5.77 10.88 -19.34
CA LYS A 127 -5.00 10.12 -20.35
C LYS A 127 -3.98 10.98 -21.10
N THR A 128 -4.00 12.29 -20.87
CA THR A 128 -3.09 13.26 -21.48
C THR A 128 -2.54 14.20 -20.41
N ILE A 129 -1.37 14.80 -20.64
CA ILE A 129 -0.77 15.78 -19.72
C ILE A 129 -1.68 17.00 -19.53
N LYS A 130 -2.35 17.45 -20.60
CA LYS A 130 -3.36 18.51 -20.53
C LYS A 130 -4.50 18.19 -19.57
N GLN A 131 -5.12 17.02 -19.72
CA GLN A 131 -6.20 16.57 -18.83
C GLN A 131 -5.70 16.40 -17.39
N LEU A 132 -4.46 15.94 -17.21
CA LEU A 132 -3.84 15.81 -15.91
C LEU A 132 -3.69 17.18 -15.24
N ARG A 133 -3.21 18.18 -15.97
CA ARG A 133 -3.08 19.56 -15.50
C ARG A 133 -4.43 20.18 -15.15
N GLU A 134 -5.42 20.04 -16.03
CA GLU A 134 -6.80 20.48 -15.76
C GLU A 134 -7.34 19.82 -14.49
N ARG A 135 -7.11 18.52 -14.33
CA ARG A 135 -7.52 17.77 -13.15
C ARG A 135 -6.83 18.25 -11.88
N CYS A 136 -5.53 18.54 -11.94
CA CYS A 136 -4.76 19.08 -10.82
C CYS A 136 -5.34 20.39 -10.27
N LEU A 137 -5.90 21.23 -11.14
CA LEU A 137 -6.54 22.50 -10.75
C LEU A 137 -7.91 22.31 -10.09
N GLU A 138 -8.58 21.18 -10.35
CA GLU A 138 -9.89 20.83 -9.78
C GLU A 138 -9.78 20.13 -8.43
N LEU A 139 -8.58 19.75 -8.00
CA LEU A 139 -8.41 18.95 -6.79
C LEU A 139 -8.83 19.75 -5.54
N ASN A 140 -9.81 19.21 -4.82
CA ASN A 140 -10.31 19.79 -3.59
C ASN A 140 -9.50 19.26 -2.39
N PHE A 141 -8.63 20.08 -1.84
CA PHE A 141 -7.76 19.72 -0.72
C PHE A 141 -7.68 20.81 0.33
N ALA A 142 -7.08 20.47 1.47
CA ALA A 142 -6.79 21.43 2.54
C ALA A 142 -5.76 22.50 2.14
N GLN A 143 -4.91 22.23 1.14
CA GLN A 143 -3.96 23.17 0.55
C GLN A 143 -4.05 23.13 -0.98
N LEU A 144 -3.89 24.29 -1.61
CA LEU A 144 -3.83 24.39 -3.06
C LEU A 144 -2.60 23.64 -3.60
N ILE A 145 -2.73 23.11 -4.81
CA ILE A 145 -1.59 22.52 -5.51
C ILE A 145 -0.49 23.58 -5.69
N SER A 146 0.77 23.21 -5.46
CA SER A 146 1.86 24.19 -5.63
C SER A 146 1.98 24.63 -7.09
N GLU A 147 2.15 25.94 -7.31
CA GLU A 147 2.24 26.52 -8.66
C GLU A 147 3.30 25.85 -9.53
N TRP A 148 4.45 25.49 -8.93
CA TRP A 148 5.53 24.82 -9.65
C TRP A 148 5.10 23.49 -10.29
N VAL A 149 4.08 22.80 -9.76
CA VAL A 149 3.57 21.56 -10.37
C VAL A 149 2.84 21.86 -11.66
N ILE A 150 2.07 22.94 -11.70
CA ILE A 150 1.39 23.36 -12.92
C ILE A 150 2.43 23.78 -13.97
N ASP A 151 3.43 24.58 -13.57
CA ASP A 151 4.54 24.95 -14.46
C ASP A 151 5.32 23.74 -14.95
N PHE A 152 5.50 22.72 -14.11
CA PHE A 152 6.18 21.48 -14.44
C PHE A 152 5.40 20.72 -15.52
N LEU A 153 4.08 20.57 -15.36
CA LEU A 153 3.21 19.95 -16.36
C LEU A 153 3.17 20.77 -17.66
N ASP A 154 3.17 22.10 -17.57
CA ASP A 154 3.23 23.00 -18.73
C ASP A 154 4.53 22.84 -19.52
N ILE A 155 5.67 22.63 -18.84
CA ILE A 155 6.95 22.32 -19.52
C ILE A 155 6.85 20.99 -20.27
N ILE A 156 6.30 19.95 -19.63
CA ILE A 156 6.13 18.63 -20.26
C ILE A 156 5.23 18.73 -21.50
N GLU A 157 4.10 19.43 -21.39
CA GLU A 157 3.12 19.61 -22.47
C GLU A 157 3.71 20.45 -23.61
N ARG A 158 4.29 21.61 -23.32
CA ARG A 158 4.85 22.54 -24.32
C ARG A 158 6.02 21.94 -25.09
N GLU A 159 6.86 21.16 -24.41
CA GLU A 159 8.05 20.55 -25.03
C GLU A 159 7.76 19.22 -25.71
N GLU A 160 6.50 18.79 -25.69
CA GLU A 160 5.98 17.55 -26.29
C GLU A 160 6.81 16.33 -25.86
N LEU A 161 7.11 16.23 -24.56
CA LEU A 161 7.94 15.14 -24.06
C LEU A 161 7.24 13.79 -24.29
N PRO A 162 7.96 12.77 -24.75
CA PRO A 162 7.39 11.44 -24.90
C PRO A 162 7.00 10.86 -23.55
N PHE A 163 5.88 10.17 -23.51
CA PHE A 163 5.44 9.45 -22.32
C PHE A 163 4.75 8.13 -22.67
N ALA A 164 4.95 7.13 -21.82
CA ALA A 164 4.10 5.93 -21.80
C ALA A 164 2.97 6.14 -20.79
N TYR A 165 1.76 5.72 -21.15
CA TYR A 165 0.60 5.79 -20.27
C TYR A 165 0.08 4.40 -19.95
N THR A 166 -0.10 4.13 -18.66
CA THR A 166 -0.77 2.92 -18.17
C THR A 166 -1.90 3.28 -17.22
N THR A 167 -2.97 2.49 -17.24
CA THR A 167 -4.04 2.58 -16.24
C THR A 167 -4.15 1.26 -15.51
N ASN A 168 -4.20 1.31 -14.20
CA ASN A 168 -4.32 0.15 -13.34
C ASN A 168 -5.56 0.29 -12.46
N ARG A 169 -6.39 -0.75 -12.47
CA ARG A 169 -7.47 -0.91 -11.49
C ARG A 169 -6.99 -1.88 -10.42
N MET A 170 -6.97 -1.42 -9.18
CA MET A 170 -6.60 -2.27 -8.07
C MET A 170 -7.67 -3.37 -7.90
N PRO A 171 -7.26 -4.65 -7.86
CA PRO A 171 -8.21 -5.71 -7.54
C PRO A 171 -8.67 -5.58 -6.08
N PRO A 172 -9.78 -6.21 -5.70
CA PRO A 172 -10.18 -6.33 -4.30
C PRO A 172 -9.02 -6.83 -3.43
N ALA A 173 -8.90 -6.25 -2.25
CA ALA A 173 -8.02 -6.76 -1.22
C ALA A 173 -8.62 -8.04 -0.68
N VAL A 174 -7.81 -9.09 -0.57
CA VAL A 174 -8.22 -10.39 -0.06
C VAL A 174 -7.26 -10.79 1.05
N TYR A 175 -7.73 -11.57 2.00
CA TYR A 175 -6.95 -12.16 3.08
C TYR A 175 -7.44 -13.58 3.26
N ASN A 176 -6.51 -14.54 3.23
CA ASN A 176 -6.81 -15.94 3.47
C ASN A 176 -6.21 -16.30 4.84
N ASP A 177 -7.07 -16.65 5.78
CA ASP A 177 -6.62 -17.04 7.12
C ASP A 177 -6.16 -18.51 7.15
N TYR A 178 -4.95 -18.76 6.67
CA TYR A 178 -4.36 -20.10 6.66
C TYR A 178 -4.07 -20.64 8.06
N PHE A 179 -3.98 -19.77 9.07
CA PHE A 179 -3.75 -20.20 10.45
C PHE A 179 -4.96 -20.91 11.04
N GLU A 180 -6.17 -20.51 10.66
CA GLU A 180 -7.43 -21.16 11.07
C GLU A 180 -7.75 -22.44 10.28
N VAL A 181 -6.97 -22.77 9.23
CA VAL A 181 -7.20 -23.98 8.42
C VAL A 181 -6.63 -25.20 9.14
N LYS A 182 -7.49 -26.18 9.43
CA LYS A 182 -7.08 -27.49 9.94
C LYS A 182 -6.77 -28.45 8.78
N GLY A 183 -5.72 -29.24 8.95
CA GLY A 183 -5.38 -30.32 8.01
C GLY A 183 -4.67 -29.85 6.73
N LEU A 184 -4.02 -28.67 6.76
CA LEU A 184 -3.13 -28.26 5.67
C LEU A 184 -1.97 -29.27 5.51
N PRO A 185 -1.46 -29.47 4.28
CA PRO A 185 -0.24 -30.25 4.08
C PRO A 185 0.91 -29.66 4.88
N LEU A 186 1.66 -30.53 5.57
CA LEU A 186 2.69 -30.13 6.54
C LEU A 186 3.84 -29.33 5.91
N ASN A 187 4.07 -29.56 4.61
CA ASN A 187 5.09 -28.92 3.81
C ASN A 187 4.52 -27.82 2.88
N PHE A 188 3.30 -27.34 3.10
CA PHE A 188 2.69 -26.27 2.31
C PHE A 188 2.67 -24.96 3.09
N ILE A 189 3.21 -23.91 2.49
CA ILE A 189 3.14 -22.55 3.02
C ILE A 189 2.76 -21.56 1.92
N VAL A 190 2.25 -20.40 2.33
CA VAL A 190 1.96 -19.28 1.44
C VAL A 190 2.78 -18.08 1.87
N MET A 191 3.51 -17.52 0.91
CA MET A 191 4.36 -16.36 1.12
C MET A 191 3.99 -15.24 0.17
N GLY A 192 4.16 -14.01 0.63
CA GLY A 192 3.85 -12.86 -0.18
C GLY A 192 2.36 -12.54 -0.17
N MET A 193 1.91 -11.96 -1.27
CA MET A 193 0.95 -10.86 -1.27
C MET A 193 -0.43 -11.16 -0.65
N HIS A 194 -0.77 -10.44 0.43
CA HIS A 194 -2.15 -10.02 0.76
C HIS A 194 -2.24 -9.02 1.92
N PRO A 195 -1.81 -7.78 1.65
CA PRO A 195 -2.54 -6.59 2.12
C PRO A 195 -2.74 -5.56 0.98
N PRO A 196 -3.43 -4.42 1.23
CA PRO A 196 -3.44 -3.28 0.31
C PRO A 196 -2.05 -2.93 -0.23
N SER A 197 -2.01 -2.35 -1.43
CA SER A 197 -0.81 -2.21 -2.30
C SER A 197 0.47 -1.80 -1.56
N GLN A 198 0.36 -0.91 -0.58
CA GLN A 198 1.48 -0.32 0.15
C GLN A 198 2.30 -1.27 1.03
N PHE A 199 1.76 -2.42 1.44
CA PHE A 199 2.44 -3.33 2.40
C PHE A 199 2.96 -4.63 1.77
N ARG A 200 2.87 -4.78 0.44
CA ARG A 200 3.15 -6.05 -0.25
C ARG A 200 4.60 -6.50 -0.09
N VAL A 201 5.55 -5.59 -0.29
CA VAL A 201 7.00 -5.87 -0.18
C VAL A 201 7.38 -6.17 1.27
N VAL A 202 6.87 -5.36 2.21
CA VAL A 202 7.09 -5.54 3.64
C VAL A 202 6.62 -6.92 4.10
N LYS A 203 5.40 -7.32 3.71
CA LYS A 203 4.88 -8.66 4.04
C LYS A 203 5.75 -9.77 3.46
N ALA A 204 6.18 -9.66 2.20
CA ALA A 204 7.05 -10.67 1.60
C ALA A 204 8.38 -10.82 2.37
N CYS A 205 8.98 -9.69 2.81
CA CYS A 205 10.16 -9.71 3.67
C CYS A 205 9.88 -10.35 5.04
N MET A 206 8.75 -10.00 5.68
CA MET A 206 8.35 -10.60 6.96
C MET A 206 8.14 -12.12 6.84
N ASP A 207 7.49 -12.57 5.77
CA ASP A 207 7.27 -14.00 5.50
C ASP A 207 8.62 -14.72 5.30
N ALA A 208 9.54 -14.12 4.52
CA ALA A 208 10.87 -14.68 4.28
C ALA A 208 11.71 -14.80 5.55
N VAL A 209 11.73 -13.76 6.40
CA VAL A 209 12.41 -13.80 7.69
C VAL A 209 11.76 -14.82 8.62
N SER A 210 10.42 -14.94 8.61
CA SER A 210 9.71 -15.95 9.40
C SER A 210 10.07 -17.37 8.97
N LEU A 211 10.10 -17.62 7.66
CA LEU A 211 10.53 -18.90 7.10
C LEU A 211 11.99 -19.21 7.47
N GLY A 212 12.90 -18.25 7.29
CA GLY A 212 14.31 -18.41 7.63
C GLY A 212 14.53 -18.74 9.11
N GLY A 213 13.83 -18.05 10.01
CA GLY A 213 13.87 -18.33 11.45
C GLY A 213 13.32 -19.72 11.81
N LEU A 214 12.22 -20.13 11.19
CA LEU A 214 11.60 -21.44 11.41
C LEU A 214 12.49 -22.59 10.89
N LEU A 215 13.06 -22.44 9.70
CA LEU A 215 14.00 -23.43 9.15
C LEU A 215 15.27 -23.52 10.02
N ALA A 216 15.80 -22.39 10.49
CA ALA A 216 16.98 -22.36 11.34
C ALA A 216 16.73 -23.06 12.70
N SER A 217 15.54 -22.92 13.29
CA SER A 217 15.19 -23.60 14.55
C SER A 217 15.08 -25.12 14.38
N GLN A 218 14.85 -25.60 13.16
CA GLN A 218 14.72 -27.01 12.82
C GLN A 218 15.97 -27.63 12.18
N ARG A 219 17.09 -26.89 12.11
CA ARG A 219 18.32 -27.29 11.39
C ARG A 219 18.95 -28.63 11.82
N HIS A 220 18.62 -29.12 13.02
CA HIS A 220 19.14 -30.38 13.56
C HIS A 220 18.17 -31.56 13.36
N LYS A 221 16.99 -31.32 12.79
CA LYS A 221 16.00 -32.36 12.47
C LYS A 221 16.29 -32.92 11.06
N SER A 222 15.92 -34.18 10.83
CA SER A 222 16.10 -34.86 9.53
C SER A 222 15.08 -34.44 8.47
N GLY A 223 14.27 -33.43 8.73
CA GLY A 223 13.18 -32.96 7.86
C GLY A 223 12.36 -31.86 8.55
N LEU A 224 11.29 -31.43 7.87
CA LEU A 224 10.29 -30.52 8.45
C LEU A 224 9.53 -31.23 9.57
N SER A 225 9.15 -30.49 10.61
CA SER A 225 8.29 -31.03 11.66
C SER A 225 6.86 -31.27 11.17
N ASP A 226 6.14 -32.15 11.87
CA ASP A 226 4.76 -32.50 11.55
C ASP A 226 3.77 -31.34 11.71
N ASP A 227 4.21 -30.23 12.28
CA ASP A 227 3.46 -29.00 12.53
C ASP A 227 4.12 -27.79 11.83
N PHE A 228 5.01 -28.02 10.86
CA PHE A 228 5.78 -26.95 10.22
C PHE A 228 4.90 -25.85 9.59
N ALA A 229 3.91 -26.25 8.78
CA ALA A 229 2.97 -25.31 8.17
C ALA A 229 2.17 -24.54 9.23
N GLU A 230 1.67 -25.23 10.26
CA GLU A 230 0.93 -24.61 11.36
C GLU A 230 1.79 -23.57 12.11
N GLN A 231 3.03 -23.92 12.45
CA GLN A 231 3.97 -23.00 13.08
C GLN A 231 4.26 -21.78 12.19
N PHE A 232 4.45 -22.00 10.88
CA PHE A 232 4.67 -20.91 9.93
C PHE A 232 3.47 -19.96 9.88
N PHE A 233 2.26 -20.48 9.72
CA PHE A 233 1.05 -19.66 9.66
C PHE A 233 0.73 -18.98 10.99
N ALA A 234 1.05 -19.59 12.14
CA ALA A 234 0.95 -18.95 13.44
C ALA A 234 1.87 -17.72 13.57
N ILE A 235 3.14 -17.85 13.12
CA ILE A 235 4.10 -16.75 13.09
C ILE A 235 3.63 -15.66 12.12
N GLN A 236 3.16 -16.05 10.94
CA GLN A 236 2.66 -15.14 9.92
C GLN A 236 1.43 -14.36 10.40
N ALA A 237 0.42 -15.04 10.94
CA ALA A 237 -0.81 -14.42 11.45
C ALA A 237 -0.50 -13.35 12.52
N LYS A 238 0.41 -13.66 13.45
CA LYS A 238 0.87 -12.72 14.48
C LYS A 238 1.52 -11.46 13.90
N ARG A 239 2.19 -11.55 12.75
CA ARG A 239 2.97 -10.46 12.14
C ARG A 239 2.19 -9.65 11.10
N SER A 240 1.34 -10.30 10.31
CA SER A 240 0.63 -9.64 9.20
C SER A 240 -0.84 -9.34 9.47
N GLY A 241 -1.46 -9.92 10.50
CA GLY A 241 -2.87 -9.66 10.81
C GLY A 241 -3.18 -8.18 11.05
N SER A 242 -2.35 -7.50 11.84
CA SER A 242 -2.51 -6.06 12.09
C SER A 242 -2.31 -5.19 10.86
N LEU A 243 -1.48 -5.62 9.89
CA LEU A 243 -1.30 -4.91 8.62
C LEU A 243 -2.54 -5.02 7.73
N TRP A 244 -3.18 -6.19 7.71
CA TRP A 244 -4.45 -6.39 7.04
C TRP A 244 -5.54 -5.50 7.65
N ASP A 245 -5.72 -5.57 8.97
CA ASP A 245 -6.75 -4.78 9.65
C ASP A 245 -6.50 -3.28 9.49
N SER A 246 -5.27 -2.82 9.71
CA SER A 246 -4.94 -1.39 9.57
C SER A 246 -5.24 -0.86 8.17
N GLY A 247 -4.85 -1.60 7.12
CA GLY A 247 -5.14 -1.23 5.74
C GLY A 247 -6.63 -1.19 5.44
N LYS A 248 -7.36 -2.25 5.82
CA LYS A 248 -8.81 -2.35 5.68
C LYS A 248 -9.56 -1.19 6.35
N LEU A 249 -9.20 -0.88 7.60
CA LEU A 249 -9.85 0.17 8.40
C LEU A 249 -9.61 1.59 7.85
N ILE A 250 -8.46 1.82 7.22
CA ILE A 250 -8.18 3.06 6.48
C ILE A 250 -9.05 3.14 5.23
N ASP A 251 -9.10 2.07 4.43
CA ASP A 251 -9.85 2.02 3.18
C ASP A 251 -11.38 2.11 3.39
N TYR A 252 -11.89 1.76 4.57
CA TYR A 252 -13.30 1.96 4.93
C TYR A 252 -13.68 3.43 5.11
N GLY A 253 -12.72 4.36 5.03
CA GLY A 253 -12.99 5.80 5.00
C GLY A 253 -13.66 6.27 3.71
N TRP A 254 -13.69 5.45 2.66
CA TRP A 254 -14.24 5.82 1.36
C TRP A 254 -15.65 5.27 1.19
N ASP A 255 -16.58 6.13 0.77
CA ASP A 255 -17.97 5.76 0.45
C ASP A 255 -18.06 4.71 -0.67
N SER A 256 -17.09 4.72 -1.58
CA SER A 256 -16.97 3.74 -2.66
C SER A 256 -16.59 2.34 -2.16
N THR A 257 -16.07 2.19 -0.95
CA THR A 257 -15.59 0.90 -0.46
C THR A 257 -16.74 -0.06 -0.19
N VAL A 258 -16.63 -1.28 -0.70
CA VAL A 258 -17.46 -2.42 -0.30
C VAL A 258 -16.72 -3.15 0.82
N PRO A 259 -17.21 -3.08 2.08
CA PRO A 259 -16.57 -3.71 3.21
C PRO A 259 -16.68 -5.24 3.14
N CYS A 260 -15.88 -5.91 3.97
CA CYS A 260 -15.98 -7.33 4.24
C CYS A 260 -17.38 -7.71 4.72
N THR A 261 -17.77 -8.96 4.48
CA THR A 261 -19.07 -9.47 4.90
C THR A 261 -19.26 -9.32 6.41
N GLY A 262 -20.36 -8.68 6.82
CA GLY A 262 -20.69 -8.45 8.22
C GLY A 262 -20.06 -7.19 8.84
N GLU A 263 -19.24 -6.46 8.09
CA GLU A 263 -18.66 -5.18 8.50
C GLU A 263 -19.34 -4.02 7.76
N ASP A 264 -19.15 -2.79 8.25
CA ASP A 264 -19.62 -1.56 7.60
C ASP A 264 -18.52 -0.49 7.58
N LEU A 265 -18.78 0.61 6.85
CA LEU A 265 -17.84 1.72 6.68
C LEU A 265 -17.53 2.48 7.99
N SER A 266 -18.36 2.34 9.03
CA SER A 266 -18.13 3.00 10.32
C SER A 266 -16.99 2.33 11.11
N LEU A 267 -16.69 1.06 10.81
CA LEU A 267 -15.59 0.34 11.41
C LEU A 267 -14.26 1.04 11.10
N GLY A 268 -13.46 1.30 12.14
CA GLY A 268 -12.19 2.01 12.01
C GLY A 268 -12.30 3.55 12.05
N SER A 269 -13.49 4.11 12.26
CA SER A 269 -13.68 5.57 12.36
C SER A 269 -12.73 6.24 13.37
N PHE A 270 -12.55 5.65 14.55
CA PHE A 270 -11.57 6.12 15.53
C PHE A 270 -10.14 6.15 14.96
N GLN A 271 -9.70 5.08 14.29
CA GLN A 271 -8.37 5.01 13.70
C GLN A 271 -8.18 6.09 12.62
N ARG A 272 -9.18 6.33 11.78
CA ARG A 272 -9.12 7.37 10.75
C ARG A 272 -9.03 8.77 11.35
N VAL A 273 -9.89 9.07 12.34
CA VAL A 273 -9.84 10.34 13.08
C VAL A 273 -8.48 10.50 13.76
N PHE A 274 -7.99 9.48 14.47
CA PHE A 274 -6.68 9.52 15.11
C PHE A 274 -5.55 9.75 14.10
N SER A 275 -5.54 9.02 12.98
CA SER A 275 -4.52 9.12 11.94
C SER A 275 -4.49 10.50 11.28
N LYS A 276 -5.67 11.10 11.03
CA LYS A 276 -5.79 12.47 10.53
C LYS A 276 -5.09 13.47 11.46
N HIS A 277 -5.41 13.42 12.75
CA HIS A 277 -4.82 14.34 13.73
C HIS A 277 -3.35 14.05 14.01
N LEU A 278 -2.93 12.79 13.94
CA LEU A 278 -1.53 12.40 14.05
C LEU A 278 -0.70 13.01 12.89
N ARG A 279 -1.18 12.90 11.65
CA ARG A 279 -0.53 13.55 10.49
C ARG A 279 -0.42 15.07 10.70
N GLN A 280 -1.46 15.72 11.18
CA GLN A 280 -1.41 17.15 11.50
C GLN A 280 -0.40 17.47 12.60
N LEU A 281 -0.34 16.65 13.65
CA LEU A 281 0.63 16.83 14.74
C LEU A 281 2.07 16.80 14.23
N THR A 282 2.39 15.88 13.31
CA THR A 282 3.74 15.76 12.74
C THR A 282 4.24 17.01 12.01
N LEU A 283 3.34 17.91 11.58
CA LEU A 283 3.74 19.19 10.97
C LEU A 283 4.34 20.19 11.97
N THR A 284 4.11 19.97 13.28
CA THR A 284 4.48 20.92 14.34
C THR A 284 5.26 20.27 15.49
N ASP A 285 5.25 18.95 15.58
CA ASP A 285 5.93 18.16 16.61
C ASP A 285 6.94 17.19 15.97
N PRO A 286 8.25 17.54 15.98
CA PRO A 286 9.30 16.68 15.43
C PRO A 286 9.42 15.31 16.10
N HIS A 287 9.00 15.17 17.36
CA HIS A 287 9.02 13.88 18.03
C HIS A 287 7.91 12.98 17.48
N ALA A 288 6.70 13.52 17.30
CA ALA A 288 5.61 12.78 16.67
C ALA A 288 5.94 12.39 15.22
N GLU A 289 6.61 13.27 14.47
CA GLU A 289 7.12 13.00 13.12
C GLU A 289 8.09 11.81 13.11
N ASP A 290 9.13 11.83 13.96
CA ASP A 290 10.13 10.76 14.04
C ASP A 290 9.50 9.41 14.42
N VAL A 291 8.60 9.40 15.41
CA VAL A 291 7.89 8.17 15.80
C VAL A 291 7.01 7.66 14.64
N LEU A 292 6.27 8.54 13.97
CA LEU A 292 5.43 8.14 12.82
C LEU A 292 6.29 7.57 11.69
N LEU A 293 7.42 8.19 11.36
CA LEU A 293 8.31 7.74 10.30
C LEU A 293 8.86 6.34 10.60
N ASN A 294 9.38 6.13 11.81
CA ASN A 294 9.93 4.83 12.21
C ASN A 294 8.86 3.73 12.25
N VAL A 295 7.65 4.05 12.73
CA VAL A 295 6.51 3.11 12.72
C VAL A 295 6.03 2.81 11.31
N ALA A 296 5.92 3.82 10.44
CA ALA A 296 5.51 3.64 9.04
C ALA A 296 6.51 2.75 8.28
N GLN A 297 7.81 2.88 8.58
CA GLN A 297 8.89 2.05 8.04
C GLN A 297 9.01 0.67 8.70
N GLN A 298 8.17 0.36 9.69
CA GLN A 298 8.20 -0.89 10.47
C GLN A 298 9.52 -1.10 11.25
N CYS A 299 10.23 -0.01 11.58
CA CYS A 299 11.43 -0.03 12.41
C CYS A 299 11.07 -0.07 13.91
N GLU A 300 9.90 0.47 14.28
CA GLU A 300 9.41 0.57 15.65
C GLU A 300 7.97 0.04 15.78
N PRO A 301 7.53 -0.41 16.97
CA PRO A 301 6.20 -0.97 17.14
C PRO A 301 5.12 0.14 17.10
N PRO A 302 3.95 -0.11 16.48
CA PRO A 302 2.87 0.87 16.38
C PRO A 302 2.34 1.40 17.73
N THR A 303 2.57 0.67 18.82
CA THR A 303 2.19 1.08 20.17
C THR A 303 2.84 2.40 20.61
N LEU A 304 3.98 2.78 20.02
CA LEU A 304 4.64 4.06 20.33
C LEU A 304 3.80 5.27 19.89
N LEU A 305 2.95 5.12 18.86
CA LEU A 305 2.02 6.19 18.46
C LEU A 305 0.99 6.53 19.54
N PHE A 306 0.82 5.65 20.53
CA PHE A 306 -0.08 5.84 21.66
C PHE A 306 0.64 6.35 22.91
N ALA A 307 1.85 6.90 22.78
CA ALA A 307 2.52 7.59 23.88
C ALA A 307 1.64 8.75 24.41
N PRO A 308 1.61 9.01 25.73
CA PRO A 308 0.74 10.03 26.31
C PRO A 308 0.88 11.43 25.69
N SER A 309 2.10 11.83 25.32
CA SER A 309 2.38 13.10 24.64
C SER A 309 1.71 13.20 23.26
N ILE A 310 1.85 12.15 22.45
CA ILE A 310 1.26 12.07 21.11
C ILE A 310 -0.27 12.04 21.21
N LEU A 311 -0.82 11.21 22.12
CA LEU A 311 -2.25 11.14 22.36
C LEU A 311 -2.84 12.49 22.76
N PHE A 312 -2.16 13.20 23.68
CA PHE A 312 -2.58 14.52 24.10
C PHE A 312 -2.53 15.52 22.94
N GLY A 313 -1.47 15.51 22.13
CA GLY A 313 -1.35 16.35 20.93
C GLY A 313 -2.49 16.11 19.93
N CYS A 314 -2.76 14.85 19.59
CA CYS A 314 -3.87 14.49 18.70
C CYS A 314 -5.23 14.91 19.27
N PHE A 315 -5.47 14.68 20.56
CA PHE A 315 -6.70 15.08 21.24
C PHE A 315 -6.88 16.61 21.22
N TRP A 316 -5.80 17.36 21.44
CA TRP A 316 -5.84 18.81 21.43
C TRP A 316 -6.19 19.38 20.04
N LEU A 317 -5.61 18.81 18.97
CA LEU A 317 -5.95 19.19 17.60
C LEU A 317 -7.40 18.86 17.27
N TRP A 318 -7.87 17.68 17.67
CA TRP A 318 -9.28 17.28 17.51
C TRP A 318 -10.23 18.21 18.26
N ALA A 319 -9.92 18.58 19.50
CA ALA A 319 -10.73 19.49 20.28
C ALA A 319 -10.81 20.88 19.63
N LYS A 320 -9.68 21.39 19.10
CA LYS A 320 -9.64 22.65 18.35
C LYS A 320 -10.53 22.60 17.10
N GLU A 321 -10.45 21.53 16.31
CA GLU A 321 -11.31 21.33 15.13
C GLU A 321 -12.79 21.35 15.53
N LYS A 322 -13.19 20.63 16.59
CA LYS A 322 -14.58 20.59 17.06
C LYS A 322 -15.11 21.92 17.60
N MET A 323 -14.22 22.78 18.08
CA MET A 323 -14.55 24.13 18.53
C MET A 323 -14.51 25.17 17.40
N GLY A 324 -14.22 24.77 16.15
CA GLY A 324 -14.16 25.67 15.00
C GLY A 324 -12.87 26.49 14.89
N TYR A 325 -11.83 26.14 15.67
CA TYR A 325 -10.50 26.72 15.50
C TYR A 325 -9.79 26.05 14.32
N ASN A 326 -10.09 26.49 13.10
CA ASN A 326 -9.42 26.03 11.90
C ASN A 326 -8.01 26.66 11.82
N ASN A 327 -6.97 25.91 12.20
CA ASN A 327 -5.57 26.35 12.11
C ASN A 327 -4.95 26.20 10.71
N TRP A 328 -5.75 26.05 9.65
CA TRP A 328 -5.24 25.81 8.29
C TRP A 328 -4.52 27.02 7.64
N LEU A 329 -4.35 28.13 8.37
CA LEU A 329 -3.95 29.44 7.81
C LEU A 329 -2.90 30.21 8.63
N GLN A 330 -1.99 29.55 9.36
CA GLN A 330 -0.80 30.23 9.87
C GLN A 330 0.49 29.58 9.38
#